data_AF-A0A4W5L6B4-F1
#
_entry.id   AF-A0A4W5L6B4-F1
#
_cell.length_a   1.000
_cell.length_b   1.000
_cell.length_c   1.000
_cell.angle_alpha   90.00
_cell.angle_beta   90.00
_cell.angle_gamma   90.00
#
_symmetry.space_group_name_H-M   'P 1'
#
loop_
_entity.id
_entity.type
_entity.pdbx_description
1 polymer ?
#
loop_
_entity_poly.entity_id
_entity_poly.type
_entity_poly.pdbx_seq_one_letter_code
_entity_poly.pdbx_strand_id
1 'polypeptide(L)'
;MKRLRTNKTMKKKLKKLFKECTMSLRSKRSTVNACPDSLGNITQVTMSNDAFPFGYETTTFNHCLSAQVVVDNLASLTEKVDDDNMQKVILEKLHQEYPKGLSDQQVQVLGSVSRVASMVQINKWNITTVDTLAALMDNGSGEWDSDKAKVIVTKFLSAGNSLGASELNSIGGPNLCALDLCVARH
;
A
#
# COMPACT_ATOMS: atom_id res chain seq x y z
N MET A 1 -2.67 1.31 20.03
CA MET A 1 -2.86 1.33 18.55
C MET A 1 -4.21 1.87 18.11
N LYS A 2 -5.35 1.35 18.59
CA LYS A 2 -6.70 1.82 18.21
C LYS A 2 -6.86 3.34 18.14
N ARG A 3 -6.53 4.04 19.23
CA ARG A 3 -6.61 5.52 19.33
C ARG A 3 -5.80 6.27 18.26
N LEU A 4 -4.63 5.74 17.87
CA LEU A 4 -3.76 6.37 16.87
C LEU A 4 -4.37 6.25 15.46
N ARG A 5 -4.95 5.08 15.14
CA ARG A 5 -5.62 4.82 13.86
C ARG A 5 -6.91 5.61 13.73
N THR A 6 -7.74 5.65 14.79
CA THR A 6 -8.99 6.44 14.80
C THR A 6 -8.74 7.94 14.64
N ASN A 7 -7.60 8.44 15.14
CA ASN A 7 -7.21 9.86 14.99
C ASN A 7 -6.56 10.16 13.63
N LYS A 8 -6.60 9.24 12.65
CA LYS A 8 -5.97 9.37 11.32
C LYS A 8 -4.52 9.87 11.42
N THR A 9 -3.77 9.35 12.39
CA THR A 9 -2.36 9.70 12.55
C THR A 9 -1.64 9.41 11.23
N MET A 10 -0.87 10.39 10.73
CA MET A 10 -0.12 10.25 9.46
C MET A 10 0.63 8.92 9.42
N LYS A 11 0.45 8.15 8.33
CA LYS A 11 1.06 6.82 8.19
C LYS A 11 2.56 6.85 8.46
N LYS A 12 3.27 7.89 8.01
CA LYS A 12 4.71 8.12 8.29
C LYS A 12 5.07 8.05 9.79
N LYS A 13 4.25 8.61 10.68
CA LYS A 13 4.47 8.54 12.14
C LYS A 13 4.23 7.13 12.68
N LEU A 14 3.20 6.46 12.16
CA LEU A 14 2.87 5.09 12.56
C LEU A 14 3.94 4.09 12.11
N LYS A 15 4.48 4.26 10.88
CA LYS A 15 5.64 3.52 10.37
C LYS A 15 6.86 3.66 11.27
N LYS A 16 7.17 4.89 11.70
CA LYS A 16 8.30 5.16 12.61
C LYS A 16 8.11 4.45 13.96
N LEU A 17 6.93 4.56 14.55
CA LEU A 17 6.59 3.89 15.81
C LEU A 17 6.70 2.36 15.68
N PHE A 18 6.14 1.79 14.61
CA PHE A 18 6.20 0.35 14.35
C PHE A 18 7.65 -0.12 14.26
N LYS A 19 8.49 0.59 13.48
CA LYS A 19 9.91 0.27 13.33
C LYS A 19 10.65 0.30 14.68
N GLU A 20 10.41 1.31 15.52
CA GLU A 20 11.02 1.44 16.84
C GLU A 20 10.59 0.28 17.78
N CYS A 21 9.31 -0.04 17.85
CA CYS A 21 8.80 -1.15 18.65
C CYS A 21 9.27 -2.53 18.14
N THR A 22 9.41 -2.72 16.84
CA THR A 22 9.89 -3.99 16.29
C THR A 22 11.40 -4.15 16.46
N MET A 23 12.17 -3.05 16.43
CA MET A 23 13.61 -3.07 16.71
C MET A 23 13.91 -3.52 18.14
N SER A 24 13.11 -3.11 19.13
CA SER A 24 13.28 -3.55 20.52
C SER A 24 12.88 -5.00 20.78
N LEU A 25 12.11 -5.61 19.86
CA LEU A 25 11.63 -6.98 19.92
C LEU A 25 12.48 -7.98 19.12
N ARG A 26 13.55 -7.55 18.45
CA ARG A 26 14.42 -8.43 17.66
C ARG A 26 15.14 -9.45 18.54
N SER A 27 14.50 -10.60 18.73
CA SER A 27 15.16 -11.86 19.06
C SER A 27 15.64 -12.52 17.76
N LYS A 28 16.57 -13.48 17.89
CA LYS A 28 17.33 -14.15 16.82
C LYS A 28 16.51 -14.42 15.54
N ARG A 29 17.08 -14.12 14.36
CA ARG A 29 16.52 -14.39 13.03
C ARG A 29 15.89 -15.79 12.97
N SER A 30 14.58 -15.84 12.77
CA SER A 30 13.85 -17.10 12.64
C SER A 30 14.06 -17.67 11.23
N THR A 31 14.69 -18.85 11.11
CA THR A 31 14.81 -19.63 9.86
C THR A 31 13.52 -20.41 9.58
N VAL A 32 12.39 -19.73 9.70
CA VAL A 32 11.07 -20.34 9.66
C VAL A 32 10.63 -20.43 8.20
N ASN A 33 10.42 -21.66 7.71
CA ASN A 33 10.00 -21.94 6.33
C ASN A 33 8.48 -22.12 6.17
N ALA A 34 7.73 -22.07 7.28
CA ALA A 34 6.28 -22.29 7.32
C ALA A 34 5.65 -21.41 8.43
N CYS A 35 4.34 -21.22 8.45
CA CYS A 35 3.73 -20.48 9.57
C CYS A 35 3.89 -21.27 10.88
N PRO A 36 4.45 -20.69 11.97
CA PRO A 36 4.56 -21.39 13.24
C PRO A 36 3.18 -21.70 13.83
N ASP A 37 2.99 -22.93 14.32
CA ASP A 37 1.72 -23.37 14.94
C ASP A 37 1.28 -22.48 16.11
N SER A 38 2.24 -21.88 16.82
CA SER A 38 1.99 -20.97 17.95
C SER A 38 1.36 -19.64 17.53
N LEU A 39 1.55 -19.22 16.27
CA LEU A 39 0.94 -18.00 15.71
C LEU A 39 -0.35 -18.33 14.95
N GLY A 40 -0.35 -19.44 14.21
CA GLY A 40 -1.41 -19.81 13.30
C GLY A 40 -1.52 -18.88 12.10
N ASN A 41 -2.32 -19.28 11.11
CA ASN A 41 -2.54 -18.49 9.91
C ASN A 41 -3.24 -17.16 10.24
N ILE A 42 -2.88 -16.11 9.50
CA ILE A 42 -3.54 -14.81 9.60
C ILE A 42 -4.95 -14.95 9.00
N THR A 43 -5.95 -14.60 9.81
CA THR A 43 -7.37 -14.60 9.42
C THR A 43 -7.99 -13.24 9.69
N GLN A 44 -9.24 -13.05 9.26
CA GLN A 44 -10.01 -11.84 9.60
C GLN A 44 -10.10 -11.61 11.13
N VAL A 45 -10.17 -12.68 11.93
CA VAL A 45 -10.17 -12.60 13.40
C VAL A 45 -8.84 -12.04 13.90
N THR A 46 -7.72 -12.55 13.40
CA THR A 46 -6.38 -12.05 13.72
C THR A 46 -6.24 -10.58 13.34
N MET A 47 -6.73 -10.20 12.16
CA MET A 47 -6.71 -8.83 11.67
C MET A 47 -7.64 -7.89 12.44
N SER A 48 -8.68 -8.40 13.08
CA SER A 48 -9.61 -7.58 13.88
C SER A 48 -8.96 -7.05 15.16
N ASN A 49 -7.89 -7.70 15.64
CA ASN A 49 -7.10 -7.20 16.76
C ASN A 49 -6.47 -5.84 16.45
N ASP A 50 -6.63 -4.86 17.35
CA ASP A 50 -6.06 -3.52 17.20
C ASP A 50 -4.53 -3.51 17.24
N ALA A 51 -3.91 -4.52 17.84
CA ALA A 51 -2.46 -4.72 17.88
C ALA A 51 -1.92 -5.40 16.61
N PHE A 52 -2.76 -5.88 15.68
CA PHE A 52 -2.24 -6.39 14.41
C PHE A 52 -1.54 -5.26 13.62
N PRO A 53 -0.36 -5.48 12.99
CA PRO A 53 0.41 -6.73 12.85
C PRO A 53 1.60 -6.86 13.83
N PHE A 54 1.57 -6.22 15.00
CA PHE A 54 2.64 -6.37 15.99
C PHE A 54 2.79 -7.83 16.42
N GLY A 55 4.04 -8.27 16.59
CA GLY A 55 4.39 -9.66 16.92
C GLY A 55 4.74 -10.53 15.71
N TYR A 56 4.51 -10.04 14.49
CA TYR A 56 5.02 -10.68 13.28
C TYR A 56 6.37 -10.08 12.88
N GLU A 57 7.32 -10.93 12.47
CA GLU A 57 8.43 -10.52 11.61
C GLU A 57 8.01 -10.66 10.15
N THR A 58 8.68 -9.97 9.21
CA THR A 58 8.34 -10.03 7.78
C THR A 58 8.29 -11.46 7.24
N THR A 59 9.27 -12.30 7.60
CA THR A 59 9.33 -13.70 7.16
C THR A 59 8.11 -14.48 7.63
N THR A 60 7.80 -14.41 8.93
CA THR A 60 6.66 -15.11 9.51
C THR A 60 5.32 -14.54 9.01
N PHE A 61 5.24 -13.22 8.82
CA PHE A 61 4.09 -12.57 8.19
C PHE A 61 3.82 -13.14 6.79
N ASN A 62 4.87 -13.32 5.97
CA ASN A 62 4.76 -13.91 4.64
C ASN A 62 4.29 -15.37 4.67
N HIS A 63 4.78 -16.17 5.62
CA HIS A 63 4.38 -17.56 5.74
C HIS A 63 2.97 -17.74 6.30
N CYS A 64 2.54 -16.88 7.22
CA CYS A 64 1.22 -16.97 7.85
C CYS A 64 0.10 -16.25 7.06
N LEU A 65 0.44 -15.40 6.10
CA LEU A 65 -0.52 -14.70 5.26
C LEU A 65 -0.71 -15.44 3.93
N SER A 66 -1.90 -15.98 3.67
CA SER A 66 -2.22 -16.56 2.37
C SER A 66 -2.65 -15.49 1.37
N ALA A 67 -2.50 -15.78 0.07
CA ALA A 67 -2.87 -14.84 -0.98
C ALA A 67 -4.39 -14.62 -1.04
N GLN A 68 -5.20 -15.67 -0.83
CA GLN A 68 -6.65 -15.54 -0.71
C GLN A 68 -7.07 -14.61 0.44
N VAL A 69 -6.43 -14.70 1.62
CA VAL A 69 -6.73 -13.79 2.74
C VAL A 69 -6.41 -12.34 2.38
N VAL A 70 -5.36 -12.10 1.58
CA VAL A 70 -5.04 -10.76 1.07
C VAL A 70 -6.14 -10.22 0.18
N VAL A 71 -6.64 -11.04 -0.76
CA VAL A 71 -7.73 -10.67 -1.65
C VAL A 71 -8.99 -10.31 -0.87
N ASP A 72 -9.41 -11.19 0.04
CA ASP A 72 -10.68 -11.06 0.76
C ASP A 72 -10.67 -9.92 1.78
N ASN A 73 -9.48 -9.47 2.23
CA ASN A 73 -9.33 -8.53 3.34
C ASN A 73 -8.39 -7.36 3.02
N LEU A 74 -8.22 -7.02 1.74
CA LEU A 74 -7.23 -6.04 1.29
C LEU A 74 -7.33 -4.70 2.03
N ALA A 75 -8.54 -4.16 2.17
CA ALA A 75 -8.77 -2.89 2.88
C ALA A 75 -8.34 -2.94 4.36
N SER A 76 -8.65 -4.03 5.06
CA SER A 76 -8.25 -4.22 6.48
C SER A 76 -6.72 -4.32 6.62
N LEU A 77 -6.07 -4.98 5.68
CA LEU A 77 -4.61 -5.11 5.66
C LEU A 77 -3.93 -3.77 5.37
N THR A 78 -4.37 -3.04 4.36
CA THR A 78 -3.78 -1.75 3.96
C THR A 78 -4.00 -0.67 5.02
N GLU A 79 -5.11 -0.75 5.77
CA GLU A 79 -5.38 0.11 6.92
C GLU A 79 -4.44 -0.19 8.10
N LYS A 80 -4.14 -1.47 8.38
CA LYS A 80 -3.45 -1.85 9.62
C LYS A 80 -1.95 -2.09 9.46
N VAL A 81 -1.47 -2.50 8.30
CA VAL A 81 -0.07 -2.87 8.09
C VAL A 81 0.70 -1.64 7.62
N ASP A 82 1.63 -1.16 8.45
CA ASP A 82 2.43 0.03 8.17
C ASP A 82 3.90 -0.29 7.81
N ASP A 83 4.42 -1.47 8.17
CA ASP A 83 5.81 -1.85 7.86
C ASP A 83 6.05 -2.08 6.37
N ASP A 84 7.02 -1.39 5.78
CA ASP A 84 7.28 -1.43 4.33
C ASP A 84 7.57 -2.84 3.80
N ASN A 85 8.23 -3.70 4.59
CA ASN A 85 8.55 -5.05 4.13
C ASN A 85 7.31 -5.95 4.18
N MET A 86 6.46 -5.80 5.20
CA MET A 86 5.15 -6.48 5.23
C MET A 86 4.19 -5.96 4.16
N GLN A 87 4.23 -4.66 3.86
CA GLN A 87 3.46 -4.07 2.76
C GLN A 87 3.89 -4.64 1.40
N LYS A 88 5.20 -4.90 1.19
CA LYS A 88 5.69 -5.60 -0.01
C LYS A 88 5.13 -7.02 -0.11
N VAL A 89 5.11 -7.76 1.01
CA VAL A 89 4.49 -9.09 1.06
C VAL A 89 3.02 -9.04 0.65
N ILE A 90 2.25 -8.04 1.10
CA ILE A 90 0.85 -7.85 0.69
C ILE A 90 0.76 -7.68 -0.83
N LEU A 91 1.60 -6.81 -1.43
CA LEU A 91 1.59 -6.61 -2.88
C LEU A 91 2.05 -7.84 -3.67
N GLU A 92 3.02 -8.60 -3.18
CA GLU A 92 3.50 -9.83 -3.81
C GLU A 92 2.40 -10.89 -3.83
N LYS A 93 1.71 -11.10 -2.70
CA LYS A 93 0.56 -11.99 -2.59
C LYS A 93 -0.59 -11.55 -3.50
N LEU A 94 -0.90 -10.26 -3.52
CA LEU A 94 -1.93 -9.71 -4.40
C LEU A 94 -1.56 -9.88 -5.88
N HIS A 95 -0.26 -9.78 -6.22
CA HIS A 95 0.21 -10.03 -7.58
C HIS A 95 0.11 -11.49 -8.02
N GLN A 96 0.22 -12.44 -7.09
CA GLN A 96 0.03 -13.87 -7.37
C GLN A 96 -1.40 -14.16 -7.84
N GLU A 97 -2.39 -13.55 -7.20
CA GLU A 97 -3.81 -13.71 -7.55
C GLU A 97 -4.22 -12.86 -8.76
N TYR A 98 -3.55 -11.72 -8.96
CA TYR A 98 -3.83 -10.78 -10.06
C TYR A 98 -2.60 -10.54 -10.94
N PRO A 99 -2.13 -11.56 -11.69
CA PRO A 99 -0.92 -11.44 -12.51
C PRO A 99 -1.06 -10.44 -13.67
N LYS A 100 -2.32 -10.21 -14.11
CA LYS A 100 -2.68 -9.27 -15.17
C LYS A 100 -2.79 -7.82 -14.71
N GLY A 101 -2.89 -7.58 -13.41
CA GLY A 101 -3.09 -6.23 -12.88
C GLY A 101 -4.28 -6.08 -11.94
N LEU A 102 -4.33 -4.92 -11.29
CA LEU A 102 -5.37 -4.56 -10.32
C LEU A 102 -6.42 -3.67 -10.97
N SER A 103 -7.69 -3.84 -10.61
CA SER A 103 -8.77 -2.93 -10.99
C SER A 103 -8.69 -1.61 -10.21
N ASP A 104 -9.35 -0.57 -10.71
CA ASP A 104 -9.47 0.73 -10.01
C ASP A 104 -9.91 0.56 -8.54
N GLN A 105 -10.92 -0.28 -8.28
CA GLN A 105 -11.42 -0.53 -6.92
C GLN A 105 -10.36 -1.12 -5.99
N GLN A 106 -9.53 -2.03 -6.49
CA GLN A 106 -8.45 -2.63 -5.72
C GLN A 106 -7.31 -1.66 -5.48
N VAL A 107 -7.00 -0.81 -6.48
CA VAL A 107 -5.96 0.22 -6.39
C VAL A 107 -6.33 1.29 -5.38
N GLN A 108 -7.60 1.73 -5.37
CA GLN A 108 -8.12 2.75 -4.45
C GLN A 108 -7.91 2.40 -2.97
N VAL A 109 -7.96 1.11 -2.61
CA VAL A 109 -7.81 0.69 -1.21
C VAL A 109 -6.36 0.43 -0.79
N LEU A 110 -5.38 0.53 -1.70
CA LEU A 110 -3.98 0.23 -1.36
C LEU A 110 -3.38 1.21 -0.34
N GLY A 111 -3.80 2.49 -0.36
CA GLY A 111 -3.26 3.53 0.52
C GLY A 111 -1.72 3.51 0.55
N SER A 112 -1.14 3.47 1.75
CA SER A 112 0.33 3.45 1.92
C SER A 112 1.03 2.21 1.34
N VAL A 113 0.32 1.10 1.14
CA VAL A 113 0.87 -0.11 0.50
C VAL A 113 1.27 0.17 -0.95
N SER A 114 0.57 1.09 -1.63
CA SER A 114 0.91 1.48 -3.01
C SER A 114 2.35 2.01 -3.14
N ARG A 115 2.89 2.66 -2.09
CA ARG A 115 4.21 3.31 -2.14
C ARG A 115 5.37 2.34 -2.26
N VAL A 116 5.20 1.11 -1.77
CA VAL A 116 6.23 0.07 -1.85
C VAL A 116 6.16 -0.73 -3.15
N ALA A 117 5.20 -0.44 -4.03
CA ALA A 117 5.07 -1.11 -5.32
C ALA A 117 6.26 -0.83 -6.25
N SER A 118 6.64 -1.86 -7.00
CA SER A 118 7.59 -1.73 -8.11
C SER A 118 6.95 -1.07 -9.34
N MET A 119 7.77 -0.55 -10.23
CA MET A 119 7.30 -0.05 -11.54
C MET A 119 6.55 -1.11 -12.34
N VAL A 120 6.97 -2.37 -12.26
CA VAL A 120 6.30 -3.50 -12.94
C VAL A 120 4.87 -3.68 -12.44
N GLN A 121 4.65 -3.56 -11.13
CA GLN A 121 3.31 -3.66 -10.54
C GLN A 121 2.44 -2.46 -10.92
N ILE A 122 2.97 -1.23 -10.79
CA ILE A 122 2.25 0.01 -11.12
C ILE A 122 1.81 0.01 -12.60
N ASN A 123 2.68 -0.44 -13.51
CA ASN A 123 2.35 -0.55 -14.93
C ASN A 123 1.22 -1.54 -15.24
N LYS A 124 0.84 -2.42 -14.30
CA LYS A 124 -0.31 -3.32 -14.45
C LYS A 124 -1.59 -2.80 -13.79
N TRP A 125 -1.57 -1.70 -13.06
CA TRP A 125 -2.78 -1.18 -12.38
C TRP A 125 -3.72 -0.43 -13.33
N ASN A 126 -5.02 -0.61 -13.18
CA ASN A 126 -5.99 0.29 -13.80
C ASN A 126 -6.08 1.58 -12.96
N ILE A 127 -5.87 2.71 -13.64
CA ILE A 127 -5.96 4.05 -13.06
C ILE A 127 -6.80 4.84 -14.06
N THR A 128 -8.10 4.59 -14.07
CA THR A 128 -9.01 5.12 -15.11
C THR A 128 -9.98 6.15 -14.54
N THR A 129 -10.15 6.22 -13.22
CA THR A 129 -11.07 7.15 -12.56
C THR A 129 -10.33 8.19 -11.71
N VAL A 130 -10.97 9.35 -11.53
CA VAL A 130 -10.46 10.43 -10.67
C VAL A 130 -10.28 9.95 -9.24
N ASP A 131 -11.21 9.13 -8.73
CA ASP A 131 -11.13 8.56 -7.39
C ASP A 131 -9.89 7.68 -7.19
N THR A 132 -9.51 6.90 -8.21
CA THR A 132 -8.27 6.10 -8.17
C THR A 132 -7.03 6.97 -8.16
N LEU A 133 -7.01 8.01 -9.00
CA LEU A 133 -5.90 8.97 -9.00
C LEU A 133 -5.79 9.67 -7.64
N ALA A 134 -6.90 10.14 -7.09
CA ALA A 134 -6.95 10.83 -5.80
C ALA A 134 -6.50 9.91 -4.64
N ALA A 135 -6.95 8.66 -4.62
CA ALA A 135 -6.53 7.68 -3.63
C ALA A 135 -5.01 7.39 -3.71
N LEU A 136 -4.46 7.31 -4.93
CA LEU A 136 -3.02 7.14 -5.11
C LEU A 136 -2.23 8.39 -4.72
N MET A 137 -2.74 9.59 -4.97
CA MET A 137 -2.05 10.86 -4.72
C MET A 137 -2.24 11.40 -3.29
N ASP A 138 -2.99 10.70 -2.44
CA ASP A 138 -3.15 11.07 -1.04
C ASP A 138 -1.81 11.13 -0.29
N ASN A 139 -1.43 12.33 0.15
CA ASN A 139 -0.21 12.59 0.93
C ASN A 139 -0.21 11.86 2.27
N GLY A 140 -1.38 11.51 2.82
CA GLY A 140 -1.52 10.71 4.03
C GLY A 140 -0.90 9.31 3.91
N SER A 141 -0.83 8.79 2.68
CA SER A 141 -0.26 7.47 2.34
C SER A 141 1.26 7.50 2.14
N GLY A 142 1.87 8.68 2.13
CA GLY A 142 3.30 8.90 1.88
C GLY A 142 3.57 9.55 0.53
N GLU A 143 4.81 9.95 0.31
CA GLU A 143 5.25 10.61 -0.92
C GLU A 143 5.56 9.57 -2.01
N TRP A 144 5.29 9.91 -3.26
CA TRP A 144 5.73 9.11 -4.40
C TRP A 144 7.17 9.45 -4.79
N ASP A 145 7.85 8.44 -5.32
CA ASP A 145 9.01 8.69 -6.18
C ASP A 145 8.56 9.38 -7.48
N SER A 146 9.36 10.32 -7.98
CA SER A 146 9.00 11.17 -9.13
C SER A 146 8.66 10.35 -10.37
N ASP A 147 9.45 9.29 -10.67
CA ASP A 147 9.22 8.47 -11.85
C ASP A 147 7.92 7.67 -11.71
N LYS A 148 7.65 7.13 -10.51
CA LYS A 148 6.39 6.42 -10.23
C LYS A 148 5.18 7.34 -10.34
N ALA A 149 5.27 8.56 -9.80
CA ALA A 149 4.20 9.56 -9.89
C ALA A 149 3.88 9.88 -11.35
N LYS A 150 4.91 10.11 -12.17
CA LYS A 150 4.78 10.37 -13.60
C LYS A 150 4.08 9.22 -14.34
N VAL A 151 4.44 7.97 -14.04
CA VAL A 151 3.76 6.80 -14.64
C VAL A 151 2.29 6.74 -14.25
N ILE A 152 1.96 6.95 -12.97
CA ILE A 152 0.57 6.92 -12.49
C ILE A 152 -0.29 7.95 -13.24
N VAL A 153 0.18 9.20 -13.33
CA VAL A 153 -0.56 10.27 -14.02
C VAL A 153 -0.63 10.01 -15.52
N THR A 154 0.44 9.53 -16.15
CA THR A 154 0.44 9.19 -17.58
C THR A 154 -0.60 8.11 -17.89
N LYS A 155 -0.75 7.10 -17.02
CA LYS A 155 -1.76 6.06 -17.18
C LYS A 155 -3.18 6.60 -17.06
N PHE A 156 -3.42 7.49 -16.10
CA PHE A 156 -4.70 8.18 -15.96
C PHE A 156 -5.11 8.94 -17.22
N LEU A 157 -4.17 9.70 -17.79
CA LEU A 157 -4.38 10.45 -19.02
C LEU A 157 -4.56 9.55 -20.25
N SER A 158 -3.78 8.47 -20.34
CA SER A 158 -3.87 7.50 -21.44
C SER A 158 -5.21 6.74 -21.46
N ALA A 159 -5.95 6.75 -20.35
CA ALA A 159 -7.31 6.22 -20.29
C ALA A 159 -8.38 7.19 -20.84
N GLY A 160 -7.98 8.35 -21.40
CA GLY A 160 -8.88 9.34 -22.00
C GLY A 160 -9.32 10.45 -21.04
N ASN A 161 -8.70 10.53 -19.85
CA ASN A 161 -8.99 11.59 -18.89
C ASN A 161 -8.18 12.87 -19.18
N SER A 162 -8.59 13.98 -18.56
CA SER A 162 -7.86 15.26 -18.58
C SER A 162 -7.56 15.72 -17.15
N LEU A 163 -6.60 16.65 -17.00
CA LEU A 163 -6.27 17.25 -15.69
C LEU A 163 -7.03 18.56 -15.51
N GLY A 164 -8.21 18.49 -14.88
CA GLY A 164 -8.97 19.65 -14.44
C GLY A 164 -8.57 20.09 -13.03
N ALA A 165 -9.32 21.05 -12.47
CA ALA A 165 -9.04 21.58 -11.13
C ALA A 165 -9.08 20.51 -10.04
N SER A 166 -10.02 19.55 -10.13
CA SER A 166 -10.17 18.46 -9.16
C SER A 166 -8.99 17.50 -9.17
N GLU A 167 -8.49 17.16 -10.36
CA GLU A 167 -7.36 16.26 -10.57
C GLU A 167 -6.06 16.92 -10.11
N LEU A 168 -5.86 18.20 -10.46
CA LEU A 168 -4.70 18.97 -10.02
C LEU A 168 -4.66 19.12 -8.49
N ASN A 169 -5.81 19.38 -7.86
CA ASN A 169 -5.94 19.41 -6.40
C ASN A 169 -5.62 18.04 -5.77
N SER A 170 -5.97 16.95 -6.47
CA SER A 170 -5.71 15.59 -6.01
C SER A 170 -4.23 15.21 -6.11
N ILE A 171 -3.56 15.55 -7.22
CA ILE A 171 -2.12 15.29 -7.42
C ILE A 171 -1.29 16.05 -6.37
N GLY A 172 -1.63 17.31 -6.12
CA GLY A 172 -0.97 18.15 -5.13
C GLY A 172 0.46 18.56 -5.52
N GLY A 173 0.96 19.61 -4.85
CA GLY A 173 2.19 20.32 -5.23
C GLY A 173 3.42 19.44 -5.54
N PRO A 174 3.86 18.53 -4.64
CA PRO A 174 5.07 17.74 -4.87
C PRO A 174 5.00 16.82 -6.09
N ASN A 175 3.83 16.21 -6.34
CA ASN A 175 3.65 15.31 -7.47
C ASN A 175 3.39 16.09 -8.77
N LEU A 176 2.87 17.33 -8.70
CA LEU A 176 2.73 18.22 -9.87
C LEU A 176 4.10 18.60 -10.45
N CYS A 177 5.10 18.82 -9.60
CA CYS A 177 6.47 19.12 -10.04
C CYS A 177 7.15 17.95 -10.76
N ALA A 178 6.64 16.72 -10.58
CA ALA A 178 7.12 15.53 -11.28
C ALA A 178 6.49 15.35 -12.67
N LEU A 179 5.45 16.12 -13.00
CA LEU A 179 4.83 16.09 -14.31
C LEU A 179 5.58 17.00 -15.27
N ASP A 180 6.11 16.43 -16.34
CA ASP A 180 6.64 17.25 -17.43
C ASP A 180 5.53 18.15 -17.96
N LEU A 181 5.81 19.46 -18.09
CA LEU A 181 4.89 20.47 -18.61
C LEU A 181 4.31 20.11 -20.00
N CYS A 182 4.91 19.18 -20.73
CA CYS A 182 4.40 18.65 -21.99
C CYS A 182 3.10 17.84 -21.84
N VAL A 183 2.82 17.30 -20.65
CA VAL A 183 1.59 16.55 -20.36
C VAL A 183 0.38 17.49 -20.16
N ALA A 184 0.63 18.76 -19.86
CA ALA A 184 -0.40 19.79 -19.65
C ALA A 184 -0.84 20.52 -20.93
N ARG A 185 -0.38 20.08 -22.11
CA ARG A 185 -0.85 20.61 -23.41
C ARG A 185 -1.81 19.62 -24.06
N HIS A 186 -3.09 19.74 -23.72
CA HIS A 186 -4.22 19.68 -24.67
C HIS A 186 -5.45 20.30 -24.04
#